data_AF-A0A8D8RI99-F1
#
_entry.id   AF-A0A8D8RI99-F1
#
_cell.length_a   1.000
_cell.length_b   1.000
_cell.length_c   1.000
_cell.angle_alpha   90.00
_cell.angle_beta   90.00
_cell.angle_gamma   90.00
#
_symmetry.space_group_name_H-M   'P 1'
#
loop_
_entity.id
_entity.type
_entity.pdbx_description
1 polymer ?
#
loop_
_entity_poly.entity_id
_entity_poly.type
_entity_poly.pdbx_seq_one_letter_code
_entity_poly.pdbx_strand_id
1 'polypeptide(L)'
;MFLCEGVKIFFKAALVVIRMSLPCKTYAKLKKEFPTMYETLQALRHPSQQLLEEEIVVEQILNLNLTVEDFQHEHQRQTLKRKKKQQLKQNAASQHKTQGTNNVEPPR
;
A
#
# COMPACT_ATOMS: atom_id res chain seq x y z
N MET A 1 9.96 11.32 18.97
CA MET A 1 9.29 10.04 18.65
C MET A 1 10.19 9.10 17.84
N PHE A 2 10.63 9.46 16.62
CA PHE A 2 11.40 8.55 15.76
C PHE A 2 12.68 7.98 16.40
N LEU A 3 13.49 8.79 17.08
CA LEU A 3 14.73 8.30 17.71
C LEU A 3 14.49 7.36 18.90
N CYS A 4 13.34 7.47 19.57
CA CYS A 4 12.99 6.64 20.73
C CYS A 4 12.31 5.33 20.33
N GLU A 5 11.47 5.37 19.29
CA GLU A 5 10.62 4.25 18.86
C GLU A 5 11.06 3.59 17.55
N GLY A 6 11.90 4.27 16.76
CA GLY A 6 12.43 3.81 15.49
C GLY A 6 11.47 3.94 14.30
N VAL A 7 11.71 3.10 13.29
CA VAL A 7 11.07 3.14 11.96
C VAL A 7 9.54 3.02 11.99
N LYS A 8 8.94 2.41 13.01
CA LYS A 8 7.49 2.31 13.15
C LYS A 8 6.79 3.68 13.18
N ILE A 9 7.50 4.73 13.60
CA ILE A 9 6.98 6.10 13.61
C ILE A 9 6.67 6.61 12.20
N PHE A 10 7.44 6.23 11.18
CA PHE A 10 7.13 6.62 9.80
C PHE A 10 5.77 6.08 9.35
N PHE A 11 5.47 4.82 9.69
CA PHE A 11 4.20 4.21 9.35
C PHE A 11 3.05 4.83 10.13
N LYS A 12 3.22 5.08 11.44
CA LYS A 12 2.18 5.76 12.23
C LYS A 12 1.89 7.17 11.68
N ALA A 13 2.93 7.95 11.41
CA ALA A 13 2.79 9.30 10.85
C ALA A 13 2.10 9.26 9.48
N ALA A 14 2.51 8.36 8.59
CA ALA A 14 1.88 8.22 7.27
C ALA A 14 0.40 7.85 7.38
N LEU A 15 0.03 6.92 8.27
CA LEU A 15 -1.37 6.53 8.49
C LEU A 15 -2.21 7.68 9.04
N VAL A 16 -1.67 8.47 9.98
CA VAL A 16 -2.33 9.67 10.52
C VAL A 16 -2.57 10.69 9.40
N VAL A 17 -1.54 11.04 8.63
CA VAL A 17 -1.66 12.01 7.53
C VAL A 17 -2.67 11.55 6.49
N ILE A 18 -2.65 10.27 6.09
CA ILE A 18 -3.61 9.72 5.13
C ILE A 18 -5.03 9.81 5.68
N ARG A 19 -5.24 9.43 6.95
CA ARG A 19 -6.56 9.48 7.59
C ARG A 19 -7.11 10.90 7.68
N MET A 20 -6.26 11.87 8.00
CA MET A 20 -6.66 13.27 8.11
C MET A 20 -6.94 13.91 6.74
N SER A 21 -6.19 13.49 5.72
CA SER A 21 -6.37 13.98 4.33
C SER A 21 -7.57 13.32 3.63
N LEU A 22 -7.92 12.09 4.01
CA LEU A 22 -9.00 11.29 3.43
C LEU A 22 -9.94 10.81 4.56
N PRO A 23 -10.76 11.71 5.16
CA PRO A 23 -11.50 11.43 6.40
C PRO A 23 -12.68 10.44 6.24
N CYS A 24 -12.90 9.92 5.03
CA CYS A 24 -14.01 9.03 4.74
C CYS A 24 -13.85 7.66 5.43
N LYS A 25 -14.79 7.31 6.31
CA LYS A 25 -14.79 6.02 7.03
C LYS A 25 -15.08 4.80 6.16
N THR A 26 -15.62 4.98 4.96
CA THR A 26 -15.99 3.87 4.05
C THR A 26 -15.55 4.15 2.63
N TYR A 27 -15.26 3.09 1.88
CA TYR A 27 -14.86 3.19 0.48
C TYR A 27 -15.92 3.83 -0.43
N ALA A 28 -17.21 3.58 -0.15
CA ALA A 28 -18.31 4.19 -0.90
C ALA A 28 -18.35 5.72 -0.74
N LYS A 29 -18.13 6.22 0.48
CA LYS A 29 -18.03 7.67 0.73
C LYS A 29 -16.77 8.25 0.10
N LEU A 30 -15.65 7.56 0.24
CA LEU A 30 -14.39 7.95 -0.38
C LEU A 30 -14.54 8.11 -1.89
N LYS A 31 -15.19 7.16 -2.59
CA LYS A 31 -15.46 7.26 -4.03
C LYS A 31 -16.41 8.40 -4.41
N LYS A 32 -17.33 8.78 -3.53
CA LYS A 32 -18.25 9.89 -3.82
C LYS A 32 -17.54 11.24 -3.72
N GLU A 33 -16.64 11.37 -2.75
CA GLU A 33 -15.91 12.61 -2.45
C GLU A 33 -14.65 12.76 -3.33
N PHE A 34 -13.97 11.64 -3.61
CA PHE A 34 -12.79 11.54 -4.46
C PHE A 34 -13.06 10.52 -5.58
N PRO A 35 -13.78 10.93 -6.64
CA PRO A 35 -14.25 10.00 -7.68
C PRO A 35 -13.11 9.40 -8.51
N THR A 36 -11.97 10.08 -8.60
CA THR A 36 -10.81 9.61 -9.33
C THR A 36 -9.55 9.63 -8.46
N MET A 37 -8.47 9.09 -9.02
CA MET A 37 -7.15 9.14 -8.39
C MET A 37 -6.63 10.59 -8.30
N TYR A 38 -7.04 11.47 -9.21
CA TYR A 38 -6.57 12.85 -9.24
C TYR A 38 -6.96 13.59 -7.96
N GLU A 39 -8.24 13.58 -7.57
CA GLU A 39 -8.71 14.27 -6.37
C GLU A 39 -8.10 13.64 -5.11
N THR A 40 -7.99 12.31 -5.08
CA THR A 40 -7.32 11.60 -3.98
C THR A 40 -5.87 12.08 -3.81
N LEU A 41 -5.12 12.17 -4.91
CA LEU A 41 -3.73 12.63 -4.87
C LEU A 41 -3.61 14.11 -4.57
N GLN A 42 -4.56 14.94 -5.01
CA GLN A 42 -4.57 16.36 -4.69
C GLN A 42 -4.74 16.58 -3.19
N ALA A 43 -5.67 15.88 -2.55
CA ALA A 43 -5.92 15.93 -1.12
C ALA A 43 -4.72 15.43 -0.30
N LEU A 44 -4.08 14.34 -0.72
CA LEU A 44 -2.88 13.79 -0.06
C LEU A 44 -1.64 14.68 -0.22
N ARG A 45 -1.50 15.40 -1.35
CA ARG A 45 -0.38 16.31 -1.60
C ARG A 45 -0.55 17.67 -0.93
N HIS A 46 -1.80 18.09 -0.72
CA HIS A 46 -2.14 19.38 -0.13
C HIS A 46 -3.12 19.21 1.05
N PRO A 47 -2.71 18.49 2.12
CA PRO A 47 -3.52 18.40 3.33
C PRO A 47 -3.74 19.78 3.95
N SER A 48 -4.87 19.97 4.63
CA SER A 48 -5.14 21.21 5.37
C SER A 48 -4.04 21.44 6.41
N GLN A 49 -3.43 22.63 6.42
CA GLN A 49 -2.34 22.94 7.34
C GLN A 49 -2.75 22.88 8.81
N GLN A 50 -4.00 23.23 9.11
CA GLN A 50 -4.56 23.12 10.46
C GLN A 50 -4.58 21.67 10.97
N LEU A 51 -4.68 20.69 10.06
CA LEU A 51 -4.64 19.27 10.40
C LEU A 51 -3.20 18.74 10.54
N LEU A 52 -2.19 19.53 10.18
CA LEU A 52 -0.78 19.17 10.25
C LEU A 52 -0.02 19.90 11.37
N GLU A 53 -0.72 20.62 12.24
CA GLU A 53 -0.13 21.19 13.44
C GLU A 53 0.52 20.09 14.29
N GLU A 54 1.72 20.37 14.80
CA GLU A 54 2.58 19.36 15.44
C GLU A 54 1.85 18.68 16.60
N GLU A 55 1.19 19.47 17.45
CA GLU A 55 0.46 19.00 18.62
C GLU A 55 -0.63 18.00 18.23
N ILE A 56 -1.39 18.31 17.17
CA ILE A 56 -2.46 17.45 16.68
C ILE A 56 -1.87 16.16 16.11
N VAL A 57 -0.86 16.25 15.25
CA VAL A 57 -0.26 15.07 14.61
C VAL A 57 0.40 14.16 15.64
N VAL A 58 1.16 14.72 16.59
CA VAL A 58 1.81 13.97 17.67
C VAL A 58 0.77 13.26 18.53
N GLU A 59 -0.30 13.95 18.93
CA GLU A 59 -1.40 13.34 19.68
C GLU A 59 -2.02 12.16 18.91
N GLN A 60 -2.32 12.34 17.62
CA GLN A 60 -2.89 11.26 16.79
C GLN A 60 -1.92 10.08 16.62
N ILE A 61 -0.61 10.32 16.52
CA ILE A 61 0.40 9.25 16.44
C ILE A 61 0.49 8.48 17.76
N LEU A 62 0.43 9.17 18.90
CA LEU A 62 0.46 8.55 20.23
C LEU A 62 -0.80 7.71 20.48
N ASN A 63 -1.96 8.18 20.02
CA ASN A 63 -3.24 7.46 20.11
C ASN A 63 -3.35 6.27 19.16
N LEU A 64 -2.48 6.18 18.14
CA LEU A 64 -2.48 5.05 17.21
C LEU A 64 -1.77 3.84 17.83
N ASN A 65 -2.57 2.87 18.25
CA ASN A 65 -2.08 1.58 18.74
C ASN A 65 -1.70 0.68 17.56
N LEU A 66 -0.42 0.70 17.21
CA LEU A 66 0.17 -0.13 16.16
C LEU A 66 1.37 -0.87 16.75
N THR A 67 1.25 -2.19 16.88
CA THR A 67 2.24 -3.02 17.58
C THR A 67 3.26 -3.62 16.63
N VAL A 68 4.32 -4.23 17.16
CA VAL A 68 5.35 -4.89 16.34
C VAL A 68 4.75 -6.12 15.63
N GLU A 69 3.83 -6.81 16.28
CA GLU A 69 3.10 -7.96 15.75
C GLU A 69 2.28 -7.58 14.51
N ASP A 70 1.64 -6.40 14.50
CA ASP A 70 0.93 -5.88 13.34
C ASP A 70 1.86 -5.74 12.12
N PHE A 71 3.07 -5.22 12.34
CA PHE A 71 4.08 -5.09 11.29
C PHE A 71 4.57 -6.45 10.79
N GLN A 72 4.82 -7.39 11.70
CA GLN A 72 5.25 -8.74 11.34
C GLN A 72 4.18 -9.46 10.52
N HIS A 73 2.93 -9.38 10.96
CA HIS A 73 1.79 -9.95 10.26
C HIS A 73 1.65 -9.34 8.84
N GLU A 74 1.71 -8.01 8.72
CA GLU A 74 1.63 -7.34 7.42
C GLU A 74 2.80 -7.72 6.51
N HIS A 75 4.01 -7.78 7.07
CA HIS A 75 5.21 -8.19 6.34
C HIS A 75 5.09 -9.60 5.77
N GLN A 76 4.66 -10.56 6.59
CA GLN A 76 4.44 -11.95 6.16
C GLN A 76 3.38 -12.00 5.06
N ARG A 77 2.23 -11.33 5.26
CA ARG A 77 1.14 -11.26 4.28
C ARG A 77 1.61 -10.74 2.93
N GLN A 78 2.37 -9.65 2.91
CA GLN A 78 2.89 -9.04 1.68
C GLN A 78 3.95 -9.91 1.01
N THR A 79 4.81 -10.57 1.80
CA THR A 79 5.82 -11.50 1.29
C THR A 79 5.17 -12.68 0.58
N LEU A 80 4.15 -13.30 1.19
CA LEU A 80 3.39 -14.39 0.56
C LEU A 80 2.71 -13.93 -0.74
N LYS A 81 2.06 -12.75 -0.73
CA LYS A 81 1.40 -12.17 -1.91
C LYS A 81 2.39 -11.96 -3.06
N ARG A 82 3.59 -11.43 -2.78
CA ARG A 82 4.64 -11.20 -3.77
C ARG A 82 5.18 -12.52 -4.34
N LYS A 83 5.44 -13.53 -3.49
CA LYS A 83 5.87 -14.87 -3.93
C LYS A 83 4.84 -15.51 -4.87
N LYS A 84 3.56 -15.49 -4.51
CA LYS A 84 2.47 -16.01 -5.36
C LYS A 84 2.40 -15.29 -6.70
N LYS A 85 2.52 -13.95 -6.72
CA LYS A 85 2.52 -13.16 -7.96
C LYS A 85 3.72 -13.49 -8.86
N GLN A 86 4.89 -13.74 -8.29
CA GLN A 86 6.08 -14.14 -9.05
C GLN A 86 5.93 -15.55 -9.65
N GLN A 87 5.42 -16.52 -8.88
CA GLN A 87 5.15 -17.88 -9.38
C GLN A 87 4.15 -17.87 -10.54
N LEU A 88 3.06 -17.11 -10.43
CA LEU A 88 2.08 -16.96 -11.52
C LEU A 88 2.71 -16.39 -12.80
N LYS A 89 3.58 -15.40 -12.66
CA LYS A 89 4.31 -14.82 -13.81
C LYS A 89 5.29 -15.82 -14.44
N GLN A 90 6.01 -16.59 -13.63
CA GLN A 90 6.93 -17.63 -14.11
C GLN A 90 6.18 -18.75 -14.83
N ASN A 91 5.08 -19.23 -14.27
CA ASN A 91 4.24 -20.27 -14.89
C ASN A 91 3.65 -19.80 -16.23
N ALA A 92 3.18 -18.55 -16.31
CA ALA A 92 2.68 -17.97 -17.56
C ALA A 92 3.79 -17.85 -18.63
N ALA A 93 5.00 -17.47 -18.23
CA ALA A 93 6.15 -17.38 -19.15
C ALA A 93 6.63 -18.75 -19.66
N SER A 94 6.58 -19.79 -18.80
CA SER A 94 6.93 -21.16 -19.20
C SER A 94 5.91 -21.77 -20.16
N GLN A 95 4.62 -21.50 -19.99
CA GLN A 95 3.56 -21.96 -20.92
C GLN A 95 3.69 -21.34 -22.31
N HIS A 96 4.15 -20.08 -22.41
CA HIS A 96 4.37 -19.42 -23.70
C HIS A 96 5.59 -19.99 -24.46
N LYS A 97 6.59 -20.56 -23.77
CA LYS A 97 7.75 -21.18 -24.41
C LYS A 97 7.44 -22.55 -25.03
N THR A 98 6.53 -23.33 -24.44
CA THR A 98 6.21 -24.69 -24.92
C THR A 98 5.34 -24.69 -26.20
N GLN A 99 4.64 -23.60 -26.52
CA GLN A 99 3.87 -23.50 -27.77
C GLN A 99 4.72 -23.14 -28.99
N GLY A 100 5.96 -22.66 -28.82
CA GLY A 100 6.84 -22.26 -29.92
C GLY A 100 7.69 -23.37 -30.55
N THR A 101 7.73 -24.58 -29.97
CA THR A 101 8.65 -25.66 -30.40
C THR A 101 7.99 -26.82 -31.14
N ASN A 102 6.67 -26.77 -31.39
CA ASN A 102 5.94 -27.87 -32.05
C ASN A 102 5.78 -27.73 -33.57
N ASN A 103 6.35 -26.70 -34.20
CA ASN A 103 6.39 -26.56 -35.66
C ASN A 103 7.80 -26.89 -36.17
N VAL A 104 8.20 -28.16 -36.12
CA VAL A 104 9.30 -28.67 -36.96
C VAL A 104 8.67 -29.57 -38.02
N GLU A 105 8.47 -28.99 -39.20
CA GLU A 105 7.96 -29.64 -40.40
C GLU A 105 8.96 -30.72 -40.86
N PRO A 106 8.52 -31.96 -41.16
CA PRO A 106 9.44 -33.02 -41.59
C PRO A 106 9.92 -32.79 -43.04
N PRO A 107 11.18 -33.14 -43.37
CA PRO A 107 11.73 -32.91 -44.70
C PRO A 107 11.13 -33.88 -45.73
N ARG A 108 10.88 -33.35 -46.94
CA ARG A 108 10.32 -34.06 -48.11
C ARG A 108 11.21 -35.17 -48.64
#